data_AF-A0A4Q9FIU0-F1
#
_entry.id   AF-A0A4Q9FIU0-F1
#
_cell.length_a   1.000
_cell.length_b   1.000
_cell.length_c   1.000
_cell.angle_alpha   90.00
_cell.angle_beta   90.00
_cell.angle_gamma   90.00
#
_symmetry.space_group_name_H-M   'P 1'
#
loop_
_entity.id
_entity.type
_entity.pdbx_description
1 polymer ?
#
loop_
_entity_poly.entity_id
_entity_poly.type
_entity_poly.pdbx_seq_one_letter_code
_entity_poly.pdbx_strand_id
1 'polypeptide(L)'
;MENKSNTGLKVALGIALVLFLATGFYTMNLYKESKDTKNELSAEKELVMNDLNAMAKQYDEAIAENDIANKDLIEARDRIQGLIDSLRISETNVKSLWRYKTKYRNLQKEMDVLLALNDSLKIENSYLATSLDSTRVRLEERTMFTDSLLVQNTALAEVVENASILNTVDLKGFGVIERTSGKLIPTERARRADKIRVCFTVAKNPLVQAGDQELYVQVIDPNNNILGANEQVVFDEKTLNYSVVSKFNYESANLNVCEFVTSNGDSDFEKGRYVVNVFNKKDLVSTSEFTLK
;
A
#
# COMPACT_ATOMS: atom_id res chain seq x y z
N MET A 1 116.59 38.01 45.08
CA MET A 1 115.74 37.46 44.01
C MET A 1 115.58 35.98 44.29
N GLU A 2 114.45 35.57 44.86
CA GLU A 2 114.18 34.17 45.20
C GLU A 2 112.89 33.76 44.48
N ASN A 3 113.05 32.89 43.48
CA ASN A 3 112.02 32.54 42.51
C ASN A 3 111.16 31.41 43.11
N LYS A 4 110.10 31.78 43.82
CA LYS A 4 109.19 30.82 44.48
C LYS A 4 108.48 29.98 43.41
N SER A 5 108.74 28.68 43.45
CA SER A 5 108.44 27.72 42.38
C SER A 5 106.95 27.65 42.01
N ASN A 6 106.68 27.92 40.73
CA ASN A 6 105.36 27.94 40.07
C ASN A 6 104.82 26.52 39.73
N THR A 7 105.31 25.48 40.42
CA THR A 7 105.10 24.06 40.06
C THR A 7 103.69 23.58 40.40
N GLY A 8 103.14 23.98 41.56
CA GLY A 8 101.77 23.65 41.95
C GLY A 8 100.71 24.27 41.03
N LEU A 9 100.93 25.50 40.56
CA LEU A 9 100.03 26.17 39.62
C LEU A 9 100.04 25.51 38.23
N LYS A 10 101.22 25.08 37.74
CA LYS A 10 101.36 24.35 36.46
C LYS A 10 100.70 22.98 36.50
N VAL A 11 100.81 22.26 37.63
CA VAL A 11 100.15 20.97 37.83
C VAL A 11 98.62 21.14 37.92
N ALA A 12 98.15 22.15 38.67
CA ALA A 12 96.73 22.46 38.75
C ALA A 12 96.13 22.88 37.39
N LEU A 13 96.86 23.69 36.61
CA LEU A 13 96.47 24.06 35.23
C LEU A 13 96.43 22.85 34.30
N GLY A 14 97.39 21.93 34.39
CA GLY A 14 97.38 20.70 33.61
C GLY A 14 96.18 19.80 33.92
N ILE A 15 95.87 19.62 35.21
CA ILE A 15 94.70 18.84 35.65
C ILE A 15 93.39 19.52 35.21
N ALA A 16 93.29 20.85 35.34
CA ALA A 16 92.13 21.62 34.88
C ALA A 16 91.91 21.49 33.37
N LEU A 17 93.00 21.47 32.58
CA LEU A 17 92.93 21.34 31.12
C LEU A 17 92.48 19.93 30.69
N VAL A 18 92.96 18.89 31.38
CA VAL A 18 92.50 17.51 31.15
C VAL A 18 91.03 17.33 31.53
N LEU A 19 90.59 17.89 32.67
CA LEU A 19 89.18 17.87 33.07
C LEU A 19 88.29 18.64 32.10
N PHE A 20 88.76 19.78 31.58
CA PHE A 20 88.04 20.56 30.57
C PHE A 20 87.90 19.82 29.23
N LEU A 21 88.95 19.14 28.77
CA LEU A 21 88.89 18.32 27.56
C LEU A 21 88.00 17.08 27.75
N ALA A 22 88.07 16.42 28.92
CA ALA A 22 87.21 15.28 29.25
C ALA A 22 85.72 15.68 29.28
N THR A 23 85.39 16.81 29.92
CA THR A 23 84.02 17.35 29.94
C THR A 23 83.56 17.82 28.57
N GLY A 24 84.43 18.44 27.77
CA GLY A 24 84.15 18.82 26.38
C GLY A 24 83.85 17.60 25.49
N PHE A 25 84.65 16.54 25.58
CA PHE A 25 84.42 15.29 24.84
C PHE A 25 83.13 14.58 25.28
N TYR A 26 82.89 14.48 26.59
CA TYR A 26 81.66 13.92 27.13
C TYR A 26 80.42 14.71 26.66
N THR A 27 80.49 16.05 26.69
CA THR A 27 79.40 16.92 26.22
C THR A 27 79.16 16.77 24.72
N MET A 28 80.20 16.59 23.91
CA MET A 28 80.07 16.39 22.47
C MET A 28 79.43 15.02 22.14
N ASN A 29 79.77 13.96 22.87
CA ASN A 29 79.14 12.65 22.71
C ASN A 29 77.66 12.69 23.13
N LEU A 30 77.36 13.32 24.27
CA LEU A 30 76.00 13.48 24.80
C LEU A 30 75.13 14.36 23.89
N TYR A 31 75.72 15.38 23.24
CA TYR A 31 75.04 16.20 22.23
C TYR A 31 74.73 15.41 20.95
N LYS A 32 75.64 14.53 20.52
CA LYS A 32 75.42 13.67 19.34
C LYS A 32 74.29 12.66 19.60
N GLU A 33 74.32 11.97 20.75
CA GLU A 33 73.29 11.01 21.16
C GLU A 33 71.92 11.69 21.37
N SER A 34 71.90 12.89 21.94
CA SER A 34 70.69 13.72 22.07
C SER A 34 70.13 14.16 20.70
N LYS A 35 71.01 14.52 19.75
CA LYS A 35 70.62 14.90 18.40
C LYS A 35 70.05 13.71 17.62
N ASP A 36 70.67 12.54 17.71
CA ASP A 36 70.20 11.31 17.06
C ASP A 36 68.84 10.88 17.62
N THR A 37 68.68 10.90 18.95
CA THR A 37 67.40 10.65 19.63
C THR A 37 66.31 11.62 19.16
N LYS A 38 66.63 12.91 19.03
CA LYS A 38 65.68 13.93 18.57
C LYS A 38 65.25 13.71 17.12
N ASN A 39 66.18 13.28 16.26
CA ASN A 39 65.89 12.95 14.86
C ASN A 39 64.97 11.73 14.76
N GLU A 40 65.23 10.68 15.55
CA GLU A 40 64.40 9.48 15.60
C GLU A 40 62.97 9.78 16.06
N LEU A 41 62.81 10.55 17.13
CA LEU A 41 61.49 10.99 17.59
C LEU A 41 60.78 11.89 16.56
N SER A 42 61.53 12.69 15.80
CA SER A 42 60.95 13.51 14.72
C SER A 42 60.42 12.64 13.59
N ALA A 43 61.16 11.59 13.21
CA ALA A 43 60.73 10.64 12.20
C ALA A 43 59.50 9.84 12.69
N GLU A 44 59.48 9.38 13.94
CA GLU A 44 58.33 8.67 14.49
C GLU A 44 57.10 9.59 14.64
N LYS A 45 57.30 10.87 14.99
CA LYS A 45 56.23 11.87 14.96
C LYS A 45 55.63 12.02 13.55
N GLU A 46 56.47 12.07 12.52
CA GLU A 46 56.04 12.15 11.12
C GLU A 46 55.26 10.90 10.68
N LEU A 47 55.68 9.70 11.09
CA LEU A 47 54.95 8.46 10.82
C LEU A 47 53.53 8.48 11.42
N VAL A 48 53.41 8.80 12.72
CA VAL A 48 52.09 8.95 13.36
C VAL A 48 51.26 10.03 12.65
N MET A 49 51.92 11.05 12.10
CA MET A 49 51.23 12.11 11.38
C MET A 49 50.64 11.63 10.06
N ASN A 50 51.42 10.85 9.31
CA ASN A 50 50.97 10.22 8.08
C ASN A 50 49.85 9.21 8.33
N ASP A 51 49.94 8.42 9.40
CA ASP A 51 48.89 7.48 9.78
C ASP A 51 47.56 8.19 10.11
N LEU A 52 47.62 9.31 10.83
CA LEU A 52 46.44 10.13 11.14
C LEU A 52 45.81 10.74 9.87
N ASN A 53 46.63 11.25 8.95
CA ASN A 53 46.15 11.76 7.67
C ASN A 53 45.52 10.65 6.81
N ALA A 54 46.06 9.44 6.84
CA ALA A 54 45.48 8.29 6.15
C ALA A 54 44.10 7.93 6.71
N MET A 55 43.94 7.93 8.05
CA MET A 55 42.63 7.72 8.67
C MET A 55 41.63 8.83 8.30
N ALA A 56 42.06 10.09 8.32
CA ALA A 56 41.20 11.21 7.90
C ALA A 56 40.69 11.02 6.48
N LYS A 57 41.57 10.59 5.56
CA LYS A 57 41.19 10.29 4.18
C LYS A 57 40.18 9.15 4.07
N GLN A 58 40.33 8.07 4.83
CA GLN A 58 39.37 6.95 4.83
C GLN A 58 37.98 7.38 5.30
N TYR A 59 37.90 8.27 6.31
CA TYR A 59 36.63 8.86 6.69
C TYR A 59 36.05 9.79 5.62
N ASP A 60 36.88 10.62 4.99
CA ASP A 60 36.41 11.50 3.91
C ASP A 60 35.83 10.67 2.74
N GLU A 61 36.45 9.54 2.40
CA GLU A 61 35.93 8.57 1.41
C GLU A 61 34.59 7.95 1.88
N ALA A 62 34.51 7.44 3.11
CA ALA A 62 33.29 6.85 3.66
C ALA A 62 32.12 7.85 3.81
N ILE A 63 32.42 9.12 4.06
CA ILE A 63 31.44 10.21 4.11
C ILE A 63 30.93 10.53 2.69
N ALA A 64 31.83 10.60 1.71
CA ALA A 64 31.46 10.88 0.32
C ALA A 64 30.61 9.78 -0.33
N GLU A 65 30.78 8.53 0.10
CA GLU A 65 29.99 7.39 -0.37
C GLU A 65 28.60 7.28 0.27
N ASN A 66 28.31 8.09 1.30
CA ASN A 66 27.01 8.10 1.95
C ASN A 66 26.13 9.21 1.39
N ASP A 67 24.98 8.84 0.82
CA ASP A 67 23.98 9.79 0.31
C ASP A 67 23.41 10.71 1.41
N ILE A 68 23.44 10.24 2.67
CA ILE A 68 23.00 10.98 3.85
C ILE A 68 24.19 11.17 4.78
N ALA A 69 24.40 12.42 5.23
CA ALA A 69 25.47 12.76 6.17
C ALA A 69 25.42 11.87 7.42
N ASN A 70 26.41 10.99 7.57
CA ASN A 70 26.58 10.17 8.76
C ASN A 70 27.32 10.98 9.82
N LYS A 71 26.56 11.45 10.82
CA LYS A 71 27.07 12.30 11.91
C LYS A 71 28.22 11.65 12.67
N ASP A 72 28.19 10.34 12.89
CA ASP A 72 29.22 9.63 13.64
C ASP A 72 30.55 9.61 12.89
N LEU A 73 30.52 9.46 11.55
CA LEU A 73 31.71 9.55 10.70
C LEU A 73 32.30 10.96 10.70
N ILE A 74 31.45 11.99 10.60
CA ILE A 74 31.87 13.40 10.62
C ILE A 74 32.55 13.74 11.95
N GLU A 75 31.94 13.36 13.07
CA GLU A 75 32.51 13.62 14.39
C GLU A 75 33.82 12.87 14.62
N ALA A 76 33.93 11.62 14.13
CA ALA A 76 35.17 10.85 14.23
C ALA A 76 36.30 11.45 13.39
N ARG A 77 35.98 11.94 12.18
CA ARG A 77 36.90 12.67 11.31
C ARG A 77 37.40 13.96 11.97
N ASP A 78 36.52 14.70 12.62
CA ASP A 78 36.90 15.92 13.34
C ASP A 78 37.79 15.63 14.57
N ARG A 79 37.55 14.51 15.28
CA ARG A 79 38.45 14.05 16.36
C ARG A 79 39.87 13.76 15.84
N ILE A 80 39.99 13.17 14.65
CA ILE A 80 41.29 12.93 14.01
C ILE A 80 41.96 14.26 13.66
N GLN A 81 41.22 15.19 13.06
CA GLN A 81 41.75 16.52 12.71
C GLN A 81 42.27 17.26 13.95
N GLY A 82 41.53 17.24 15.06
CA GLY A 82 41.98 17.82 16.33
C GLY A 82 43.26 17.16 16.87
N LEU A 83 43.42 15.84 16.69
CA LEU A 83 44.63 15.13 17.08
C LEU A 83 45.83 15.48 16.18
N ILE A 84 45.59 15.64 14.88
CA ILE A 84 46.58 16.11 13.89
C ILE A 84 47.13 17.48 14.29
N ASP A 85 46.24 18.44 14.55
CA ASP A 85 46.62 19.81 14.91
C ASP A 85 47.38 19.85 16.24
N SER A 86 46.93 19.06 17.21
CA SER A 86 47.59 18.93 18.51
C SER A 86 48.99 18.30 18.40
N LEU A 87 49.15 17.26 17.58
CA LEU A 87 50.44 16.58 17.40
C LEU A 87 51.43 17.51 16.70
N ARG A 88 50.99 18.27 15.68
CA ARG A 88 51.82 19.21 14.93
C ARG A 88 52.57 20.21 15.84
N ILE A 89 51.86 20.86 16.75
CA ILE A 89 52.42 21.88 17.66
C ILE A 89 53.08 21.30 18.92
N SER A 90 52.96 20.00 19.17
CA SER A 90 53.51 19.37 20.38
C SER A 90 55.04 19.28 20.38
N GLU A 91 55.63 19.37 21.58
CA GLU A 91 57.06 19.13 21.78
C GLU A 91 57.45 17.69 21.44
N THR A 92 58.56 17.54 20.72
CA THR A 92 59.13 16.25 20.33
C THR A 92 59.90 15.63 21.50
N ASN A 93 59.19 14.92 22.38
CA ASN A 93 59.77 14.14 23.49
C ASN A 93 59.08 12.78 23.64
N VAL A 94 59.74 11.83 24.33
CA VAL A 94 59.31 10.42 24.36
C VAL A 94 57.93 10.27 25.00
N LYS A 95 57.66 11.03 26.07
CA LYS A 95 56.41 10.96 26.83
C LYS A 95 55.22 11.52 26.04
N SER A 96 55.41 12.63 25.34
CA SER A 96 54.36 13.23 24.49
C SER A 96 54.04 12.28 23.34
N LEU A 97 55.05 11.80 22.61
CA LEU A 97 54.87 10.93 21.46
C LEU A 97 54.17 9.61 21.82
N TRP A 98 54.55 8.97 22.92
CA TRP A 98 53.88 7.76 23.41
C TRP A 98 52.38 7.99 23.72
N ARG A 99 52.03 9.15 24.29
CA ARG A 99 50.64 9.54 24.55
C ARG A 99 49.85 9.70 23.24
N TYR A 100 50.41 10.36 22.22
CA TYR A 100 49.75 10.51 20.92
C TYR A 100 49.62 9.17 20.20
N LYS A 101 50.63 8.30 20.25
CA LYS A 101 50.57 6.94 19.72
C LYS A 101 49.45 6.12 20.36
N THR A 102 49.27 6.25 21.67
CA THR A 102 48.15 5.61 22.39
C THR A 102 46.79 6.15 21.93
N LYS A 103 46.66 7.48 21.78
CA LYS A 103 45.43 8.10 21.25
C LYS A 103 45.12 7.65 19.83
N TYR A 104 46.14 7.61 18.96
CA TYR A 104 46.04 7.08 17.60
C TYR A 104 45.50 5.65 17.60
N ARG A 105 46.08 4.75 18.42
CA ARG A 105 45.61 3.34 18.51
C ARG A 105 44.16 3.22 18.96
N ASN A 106 43.67 4.13 19.79
CA ASN A 106 42.26 4.14 20.20
C ASN A 106 41.36 4.61 19.05
N LEU A 107 41.73 5.70 18.36
CA LEU A 107 41.00 6.19 17.19
C LEU A 107 40.99 5.17 16.04
N GLN A 108 42.09 4.44 15.86
CA GLN A 108 42.17 3.36 14.87
C GLN A 108 41.15 2.26 15.15
N LYS A 109 41.05 1.79 16.40
CA LYS A 109 40.04 0.78 16.79
C LYS A 109 38.61 1.29 16.62
N GLU A 110 38.38 2.55 16.95
CA GLU A 110 37.07 3.19 16.78
C GLU A 110 36.68 3.29 15.30
N MET A 111 37.65 3.64 14.44
CA MET A 111 37.47 3.67 13.00
C MET A 111 37.13 2.32 12.41
N ASP A 112 37.84 1.26 12.80
CA ASP A 112 37.54 -0.09 12.33
C ASP A 112 36.08 -0.49 12.63
N VAL A 113 35.56 -0.12 13.81
CA VAL A 113 34.18 -0.38 14.22
C VAL A 113 33.18 0.48 13.43
N LEU A 114 33.44 1.79 13.31
CA LEU A 114 32.53 2.71 12.64
C LEU A 114 32.43 2.44 11.13
N LEU A 115 33.54 2.12 10.47
CA LEU A 115 33.53 1.76 9.06
C LEU A 115 32.82 0.42 8.83
N ALA A 116 33.06 -0.59 9.67
CA ALA A 116 32.34 -1.86 9.57
C ALA A 116 30.82 -1.71 9.77
N LEU A 117 30.41 -0.86 10.73
CA LEU A 117 29.00 -0.55 10.94
C LEU A 117 28.40 0.19 9.74
N ASN A 118 29.12 1.17 9.19
CA ASN A 118 28.69 1.91 8.01
C ASN A 118 28.47 0.98 6.81
N ASP A 119 29.40 0.06 6.55
CA ASP A 119 29.27 -0.91 5.47
C ASP A 119 28.07 -1.85 5.69
N SER A 120 27.86 -2.33 6.92
CA SER A 120 26.69 -3.14 7.26
C SER A 120 25.38 -2.40 7.01
N LEU A 121 25.29 -1.14 7.43
CA LEU A 121 24.09 -0.31 7.24
C LEU A 121 23.84 -0.01 5.76
N LYS A 122 24.88 0.18 4.95
CA LYS A 122 24.75 0.34 3.49
C LYS A 122 24.16 -0.92 2.84
N ILE A 123 24.63 -2.11 3.25
CA ILE A 123 24.09 -3.38 2.77
C ILE A 123 22.63 -3.55 3.17
N GLU A 124 22.28 -3.28 4.43
CA GLU A 124 20.89 -3.36 4.91
C GLU A 124 19.98 -2.37 4.17
N ASN A 125 20.40 -1.12 3.98
CA ASN A 125 19.62 -0.14 3.23
C ASN A 125 19.40 -0.55 1.77
N SER A 126 20.42 -1.10 1.11
CA SER A 126 20.29 -1.63 -0.26
C SER A 126 19.29 -2.79 -0.30
N TYR A 127 19.40 -3.73 0.64
CA TYR A 127 18.46 -4.85 0.76
C TYR A 127 17.03 -4.37 1.01
N LEU A 128 16.83 -3.41 1.92
CA LEU A 128 15.53 -2.82 2.21
C LEU A 128 14.95 -2.11 0.98
N ALA A 129 15.76 -1.38 0.21
CA ALA A 129 15.33 -0.75 -1.02
C ALA A 129 14.84 -1.78 -2.05
N THR A 130 15.60 -2.86 -2.28
CA THR A 130 15.19 -3.96 -3.17
C THR A 130 13.94 -4.68 -2.66
N SER A 131 13.85 -4.96 -1.35
CA SER A 131 12.68 -5.59 -0.75
C SER A 131 11.43 -4.73 -0.90
N LEU A 132 11.56 -3.41 -0.69
CA LEU A 132 10.47 -2.45 -0.85
C LEU A 132 9.99 -2.40 -2.31
N ASP A 133 10.92 -2.35 -3.26
CA ASP A 133 10.60 -2.36 -4.70
C ASP A 133 9.85 -3.64 -5.09
N SER A 134 10.37 -4.80 -4.70
CA SER A 134 9.70 -6.09 -4.95
C SER A 134 8.31 -6.19 -4.32
N THR A 135 8.12 -5.60 -3.14
CA THR A 135 6.84 -5.56 -2.45
C THR A 135 5.84 -4.66 -3.17
N ARG A 136 6.30 -3.52 -3.71
CA ARG A 136 5.47 -2.62 -4.52
C ARG A 136 4.98 -3.29 -5.79
N VAL A 137 5.88 -3.96 -6.53
CA VAL A 137 5.51 -4.70 -7.74
C VAL A 137 4.47 -5.78 -7.43
N ARG A 138 4.69 -6.59 -6.38
CA ARG A 138 3.71 -7.62 -5.96
C ARG A 138 2.37 -7.02 -5.53
N LEU A 139 2.37 -5.85 -4.91
CA LEU A 139 1.14 -5.14 -4.52
C LEU A 139 0.37 -4.64 -5.73
N GLU A 140 1.06 -4.09 -6.72
CA GLU A 140 0.48 -3.61 -7.98
C GLU A 140 -0.14 -4.77 -8.78
N GLU A 141 0.58 -5.89 -8.91
CA GLU A 141 0.06 -7.11 -9.55
C GLU A 141 -1.23 -7.61 -8.88
N ARG A 142 -1.25 -7.66 -7.54
CA ARG A 142 -2.44 -8.07 -6.77
C ARG A 142 -3.60 -7.11 -6.91
N THR A 143 -3.32 -5.80 -6.95
CA THR A 143 -4.34 -4.77 -7.16
C THR A 143 -4.98 -4.94 -8.53
N MET A 144 -4.17 -5.03 -9.60
CA MET A 144 -4.68 -5.27 -10.96
C MET A 144 -5.51 -6.55 -11.08
N PHE A 145 -5.07 -7.64 -10.44
CA PHE A 145 -5.83 -8.88 -10.42
C PHE A 145 -7.18 -8.73 -9.69
N THR A 146 -7.20 -8.01 -8.56
CA THR A 146 -8.42 -7.74 -7.80
C THR A 146 -9.40 -6.89 -8.59
N ASP A 147 -8.92 -5.84 -9.27
CA ASP A 147 -9.74 -4.98 -10.13
C ASP A 147 -10.32 -5.78 -11.29
N SER A 148 -9.53 -6.66 -11.91
CA SER A 148 -10.00 -7.55 -12.97
C SER A 148 -11.09 -8.50 -12.48
N LEU A 149 -10.93 -9.09 -11.30
CA LEU A 149 -11.95 -9.95 -10.70
C LEU A 149 -13.23 -9.19 -10.39
N LEU A 150 -13.14 -7.93 -9.95
CA LEU A 150 -14.29 -7.09 -9.70
C LEU A 150 -15.06 -6.82 -10.99
N VAL A 151 -14.37 -6.40 -12.06
CA VAL A 151 -14.98 -6.16 -13.38
C VAL A 151 -15.66 -7.43 -13.92
N GLN A 152 -14.99 -8.58 -13.79
CA GLN A 152 -15.58 -9.86 -14.22
C GLN A 152 -16.81 -10.23 -13.39
N ASN A 153 -16.78 -10.03 -12.06
CA ASN A 153 -17.93 -10.28 -11.21
C ASN A 153 -19.10 -9.36 -11.52
N THR A 154 -18.86 -8.06 -11.75
CA THR A 154 -19.92 -7.11 -12.09
C THR A 154 -20.56 -7.45 -13.43
N ALA A 155 -19.75 -7.80 -14.44
CA ALA A 155 -20.25 -8.23 -15.75
C ALA A 155 -21.04 -9.54 -15.64
N LEU A 156 -20.54 -10.50 -14.85
CA LEU A 156 -21.24 -11.76 -14.64
C LEU A 156 -22.56 -11.56 -13.88
N ALA A 157 -22.58 -10.69 -12.87
CA ALA A 157 -23.78 -10.35 -12.13
C ALA A 157 -24.85 -9.73 -13.04
N GLU A 158 -24.47 -8.81 -13.93
CA GLU A 158 -25.39 -8.22 -14.92
C GLU A 158 -25.91 -9.26 -15.92
N VAL A 159 -25.04 -10.14 -16.43
CA VAL A 159 -25.46 -11.23 -17.32
C VAL A 159 -26.43 -12.17 -16.61
N VAL A 160 -26.14 -12.55 -15.36
CA VAL A 160 -27.02 -13.42 -14.57
C VAL A 160 -28.34 -12.72 -14.25
N GLU A 161 -28.36 -11.45 -13.89
CA GLU A 161 -29.58 -10.68 -13.64
C GLU A 161 -30.49 -10.68 -14.88
N ASN A 162 -29.95 -10.32 -16.05
CA ASN A 162 -30.68 -10.29 -17.30
C ASN A 162 -31.15 -11.68 -17.74
N ALA A 163 -30.32 -12.71 -17.55
CA ALA A 163 -30.66 -14.08 -17.94
C ALA A 163 -31.60 -14.77 -16.94
N SER A 164 -31.76 -14.25 -15.72
CA SER A 164 -32.66 -14.77 -14.68
C SER A 164 -34.07 -14.17 -14.74
N ILE A 165 -34.44 -13.47 -15.82
CA ILE A 165 -35.80 -13.01 -16.03
C ILE A 165 -36.73 -14.22 -16.27
N LEU A 166 -37.81 -14.35 -15.48
CA LEU A 166 -38.88 -15.33 -15.74
C LEU A 166 -39.78 -14.81 -16.85
N ASN A 167 -39.64 -15.42 -18.03
CA ASN A 167 -40.53 -15.14 -19.15
C ASN A 167 -41.88 -15.83 -18.98
N THR A 168 -42.91 -15.24 -19.59
CA THR A 168 -44.24 -15.85 -19.63
C THR A 168 -44.69 -16.08 -21.07
N VAL A 169 -45.40 -17.18 -21.29
CA VAL A 169 -46.01 -17.54 -22.58
C VAL A 169 -47.51 -17.74 -22.41
N ASP A 170 -48.25 -17.78 -23.52
CA ASP A 170 -49.69 -17.99 -23.54
C ASP A 170 -50.52 -16.99 -22.70
N LEU A 171 -50.04 -15.75 -22.56
CA LEU A 171 -50.74 -14.69 -21.84
C LEU A 171 -52.11 -14.38 -22.47
N LYS A 172 -53.17 -14.57 -21.69
CA LYS A 172 -54.57 -14.34 -22.10
C LYS A 172 -55.33 -13.61 -21.00
N GLY A 173 -55.92 -12.48 -21.36
CA GLY A 173 -56.91 -11.77 -20.54
C GLY A 173 -58.32 -11.98 -21.10
N PHE A 174 -59.31 -12.13 -20.22
CA PHE A 174 -60.72 -12.14 -20.60
C PHE A 174 -61.64 -11.83 -19.42
N GLY A 175 -62.83 -11.29 -19.69
CA GLY A 175 -63.85 -11.05 -18.67
C GLY A 175 -64.46 -12.36 -18.16
N VAL A 176 -64.79 -12.42 -16.87
CA VAL A 176 -65.49 -13.54 -16.24
C VAL A 176 -66.66 -13.06 -15.40
N ILE A 177 -67.74 -13.85 -15.42
CA ILE A 177 -68.89 -13.72 -14.53
C ILE A 177 -68.70 -14.70 -13.37
N GLU A 178 -68.76 -14.21 -12.14
CA GLU A 178 -68.72 -15.01 -10.92
C GLU A 178 -70.15 -15.31 -10.45
N ARG A 179 -70.60 -16.55 -10.66
CA ARG A 179 -71.93 -16.97 -10.16
C ARG A 179 -71.92 -17.04 -8.65
N THR A 180 -73.11 -16.98 -8.04
CA THR A 180 -73.31 -17.18 -6.59
C THR A 180 -72.76 -18.52 -6.08
N SER A 181 -72.60 -19.50 -6.97
CA SER A 181 -71.97 -20.80 -6.69
C SER A 181 -70.43 -20.80 -6.74
N GLY A 182 -69.79 -19.65 -6.98
CA GLY A 182 -68.35 -19.51 -7.26
C GLY A 182 -67.92 -19.96 -8.66
N LYS A 183 -68.86 -20.36 -9.54
CA LYS A 183 -68.53 -20.79 -10.90
C LYS A 183 -68.19 -19.57 -11.76
N LEU A 184 -66.99 -19.59 -12.35
CA LEU A 184 -66.51 -18.56 -13.28
C LEU A 184 -66.93 -18.90 -14.72
N ILE A 185 -67.58 -17.96 -15.41
CA ILE A 185 -68.04 -18.11 -16.79
C ILE A 185 -67.41 -17.01 -17.65
N PRO A 186 -66.63 -17.33 -18.71
CA PRO A 186 -66.09 -16.33 -19.61
C PRO A 186 -67.19 -15.48 -20.28
N THR A 187 -66.97 -14.18 -20.41
CA THR A 187 -67.87 -13.24 -21.09
C THR A 187 -67.07 -12.21 -21.87
N GLU A 188 -67.55 -11.89 -23.08
CA GLU A 188 -67.06 -10.74 -23.83
C GLU A 188 -67.85 -9.46 -23.52
N ARG A 189 -68.98 -9.54 -22.79
CA ARG A 189 -69.81 -8.36 -22.53
C ARG A 189 -69.27 -7.58 -21.33
N ALA A 190 -68.93 -6.30 -21.54
CA ALA A 190 -68.29 -5.45 -20.54
C ALA A 190 -69.15 -5.31 -19.27
N ARG A 191 -70.42 -4.90 -19.43
CA ARG A 191 -71.43 -4.75 -18.35
C ARG A 191 -71.80 -6.04 -17.60
N ARG A 192 -71.29 -7.19 -18.03
CA ARG A 192 -71.58 -8.48 -17.41
C ARG A 192 -70.36 -9.11 -16.77
N ALA A 193 -69.16 -8.58 -17.03
CA ALA A 193 -67.95 -9.07 -16.41
C ALA A 193 -67.91 -8.58 -14.96
N ASP A 194 -67.69 -9.50 -14.04
CA ASP A 194 -67.50 -9.18 -12.62
C ASP A 194 -66.00 -8.98 -12.32
N LYS A 195 -65.13 -9.72 -13.03
CA LYS A 195 -63.66 -9.63 -12.94
C LYS A 195 -63.03 -9.83 -14.32
N ILE A 196 -61.80 -9.35 -14.50
CA ILE A 196 -60.91 -9.76 -15.57
C ILE A 196 -60.04 -10.90 -15.04
N ARG A 197 -60.05 -12.04 -15.73
CA ARG A 197 -59.14 -13.15 -15.47
C ARG A 197 -57.95 -13.06 -16.42
N VAL A 198 -56.75 -13.02 -15.88
CA VAL A 198 -55.48 -13.02 -16.62
C VAL A 198 -54.78 -14.34 -16.35
N CYS A 199 -54.51 -15.14 -17.38
CA CYS A 199 -53.79 -16.39 -17.26
C CYS A 199 -52.54 -16.38 -18.14
N PHE A 200 -51.45 -16.94 -17.63
CA PHE A 200 -50.19 -17.11 -18.37
C PHE A 200 -49.42 -18.32 -17.85
N THR A 201 -48.48 -18.79 -18.65
CA THR A 201 -47.54 -19.86 -18.28
C THR A 201 -46.19 -19.25 -18.00
N VAL A 202 -45.70 -19.35 -16.77
CA VAL A 202 -44.31 -19.02 -16.43
C VAL A 202 -43.42 -20.10 -17.07
N ALA A 203 -42.53 -19.67 -17.97
CA ALA A 203 -41.63 -20.58 -18.67
C ALA A 203 -40.46 -21.00 -17.77
N LYS A 204 -40.01 -22.25 -17.92
CA LYS A 204 -38.83 -22.76 -17.24
C LYS A 204 -37.59 -21.92 -17.59
N ASN A 205 -37.01 -21.31 -16.56
CA ASN A 205 -35.69 -20.73 -16.54
C ASN A 205 -34.80 -21.44 -15.50
N PRO A 206 -33.71 -22.13 -15.90
CA PRO A 206 -32.81 -22.83 -14.97
C PRO A 206 -31.90 -21.88 -14.17
N LEU A 207 -31.80 -20.61 -14.54
CA LEU A 207 -30.98 -19.60 -13.84
C LEU A 207 -31.72 -18.98 -12.65
N VAL A 208 -33.05 -19.17 -12.58
CA VAL A 208 -33.88 -18.71 -11.46
C VAL A 208 -33.92 -19.78 -10.39
N GLN A 209 -33.62 -19.39 -9.15
CA GLN A 209 -33.70 -20.28 -8.00
C GLN A 209 -35.13 -20.71 -7.73
N ALA A 210 -35.28 -21.97 -7.34
CA ALA A 210 -36.57 -22.48 -6.88
C ALA A 210 -36.99 -21.80 -5.57
N GLY A 211 -38.29 -21.60 -5.39
CA GLY A 211 -38.87 -20.93 -4.23
C GLY A 211 -39.94 -19.91 -4.63
N ASP A 212 -40.31 -19.06 -3.68
CA ASP A 212 -41.36 -18.06 -3.90
C ASP A 212 -40.88 -16.98 -4.86
N GLN A 213 -41.63 -16.78 -5.93
CA GLN A 213 -41.40 -15.80 -6.98
C GLN A 213 -42.66 -14.95 -7.16
N GLU A 214 -42.48 -13.77 -7.75
CA GLU A 214 -43.60 -12.88 -8.04
C GLU A 214 -43.46 -12.23 -9.41
N LEU A 215 -44.62 -12.00 -10.04
CA LEU A 215 -44.76 -11.23 -11.27
C LEU A 215 -45.80 -10.15 -11.06
N TYR A 216 -45.60 -9.01 -11.71
CA TYR A 216 -46.47 -7.85 -11.60
C TYR A 216 -47.36 -7.80 -12.84
N VAL A 217 -48.67 -7.91 -12.64
CA VAL A 217 -49.65 -7.86 -13.73
C VAL A 217 -50.26 -6.47 -13.76
N GLN A 218 -50.24 -5.84 -14.93
CA GLN A 218 -50.86 -4.54 -15.18
C GLN A 218 -51.95 -4.72 -16.25
N VAL A 219 -53.16 -4.32 -15.93
CA VAL A 219 -54.30 -4.31 -16.85
C VAL A 219 -54.72 -2.87 -17.08
N ILE A 220 -54.63 -2.44 -18.33
CA ILE A 220 -54.98 -1.10 -18.79
C ILE A 220 -56.34 -1.17 -19.50
N ASP A 221 -57.27 -0.33 -19.08
CA ASP A 221 -58.60 -0.21 -19.68
C ASP A 221 -58.59 0.62 -20.98
N PRO A 222 -59.73 0.68 -21.73
CA PRO A 222 -59.83 1.45 -22.96
C PRO A 222 -59.62 2.97 -22.79
N ASN A 223 -59.72 3.48 -21.56
CA ASN A 223 -59.55 4.88 -21.20
C ASN A 223 -58.14 5.17 -20.65
N ASN A 224 -57.20 4.21 -20.77
CA ASN A 224 -55.83 4.26 -20.26
C ASN A 224 -55.70 4.31 -18.74
N ASN A 225 -56.70 3.85 -17.99
CA ASN A 225 -56.58 3.67 -16.54
C ASN A 225 -56.03 2.28 -16.23
N ILE A 226 -55.22 2.19 -15.18
CA ILE A 226 -54.80 0.91 -14.61
C ILE A 226 -55.89 0.42 -13.66
N LEU A 227 -56.31 -0.83 -13.85
CA LEU A 227 -57.34 -1.48 -13.05
C LEU A 227 -56.77 -2.15 -11.79
N GLY A 228 -57.64 -2.64 -10.91
CA GLY A 228 -57.25 -3.40 -9.71
C GLY A 228 -56.69 -2.51 -8.60
N ALA A 229 -55.61 -2.97 -7.97
CA ALA A 229 -54.98 -2.25 -6.85
C ALA A 229 -54.43 -0.89 -7.29
N ASN A 230 -53.89 -0.79 -8.51
CA ASN A 230 -53.21 0.39 -9.04
C ASN A 230 -52.13 0.93 -8.07
N GLU A 231 -51.36 0.02 -7.49
CA GLU A 231 -50.28 0.32 -6.54
C GLU A 231 -48.95 0.51 -7.27
N GLN A 232 -48.05 1.26 -6.64
CA GLN A 232 -46.72 1.57 -7.15
C GLN A 232 -45.66 0.68 -6.51
N VAL A 233 -44.77 0.13 -7.33
CA VAL A 233 -43.52 -0.50 -6.92
C VAL A 233 -42.35 0.20 -7.61
N VAL A 234 -41.24 0.37 -6.89
CA VAL A 234 -40.02 1.01 -7.39
C VAL A 234 -38.94 -0.05 -7.59
N PHE A 235 -38.40 -0.12 -8.80
CA PHE A 235 -37.25 -0.95 -9.17
C PHE A 235 -36.13 -0.04 -9.64
N ASP A 236 -35.11 0.13 -8.80
CA ASP A 236 -34.00 1.06 -9.04
C ASP A 236 -34.53 2.48 -9.33
N GLU A 237 -34.37 2.96 -10.57
CA GLU A 237 -34.81 4.27 -11.04
C GLU A 237 -36.18 4.24 -11.76
N LYS A 238 -36.84 3.07 -11.84
CA LYS A 238 -38.13 2.89 -12.54
C LYS A 238 -39.27 2.64 -11.56
N THR A 239 -40.37 3.37 -11.74
CA THR A 239 -41.63 3.13 -11.01
C THR A 239 -42.61 2.40 -11.93
N LEU A 240 -43.17 1.29 -11.44
CA LEU A 240 -44.20 0.51 -12.11
C LEU A 240 -45.51 0.58 -11.32
N ASN A 241 -46.60 0.89 -12.01
CA ASN A 241 -47.95 0.74 -11.48
C ASN A 241 -48.50 -0.64 -11.88
N TYR A 242 -48.99 -1.42 -10.92
CA TYR A 242 -49.54 -2.76 -11.17
C TYR A 242 -50.99 -2.88 -10.72
N SER A 243 -51.71 -3.79 -11.36
CA SER A 243 -53.09 -4.16 -11.02
C SER A 243 -53.15 -5.22 -9.94
N VAL A 244 -52.26 -6.21 -9.99
CA VAL A 244 -52.14 -7.30 -9.01
C VAL A 244 -50.72 -7.88 -9.02
N VAL A 245 -50.22 -8.30 -7.85
CA VAL A 245 -48.98 -9.07 -7.71
C VAL A 245 -49.33 -10.56 -7.73
N SER A 246 -48.84 -11.28 -8.72
CA SER A 246 -48.98 -12.72 -8.84
C SER A 246 -47.85 -13.42 -8.10
N LYS A 247 -48.16 -14.07 -6.98
CA LYS A 247 -47.17 -14.78 -6.15
C LYS A 247 -47.33 -16.28 -6.35
N PHE A 248 -46.23 -16.97 -6.65
CA PHE A 248 -46.23 -18.40 -6.91
C PHE A 248 -44.94 -19.07 -6.44
N ASN A 249 -45.01 -20.34 -6.10
CA ASN A 249 -43.82 -21.14 -5.82
C ASN A 249 -43.28 -21.72 -7.13
N TYR A 250 -42.07 -21.32 -7.49
CA TYR A 250 -41.39 -21.73 -8.72
C TYR A 250 -40.47 -22.93 -8.45
N GLU A 251 -40.71 -24.04 -9.15
CA GLU A 251 -39.94 -25.29 -8.97
C GLU A 251 -39.06 -25.60 -10.20
N SER A 252 -38.53 -24.57 -10.87
CA SER A 252 -37.71 -24.73 -12.08
C SER A 252 -38.40 -25.50 -13.23
N ALA A 253 -39.73 -25.35 -13.31
CA ALA A 253 -40.61 -25.98 -14.29
C ALA A 253 -41.64 -24.98 -14.83
N ASN A 254 -42.30 -25.33 -15.93
CA ASN A 254 -43.39 -24.52 -16.47
C ASN A 254 -44.57 -24.50 -15.48
N LEU A 255 -45.09 -23.31 -15.17
CA LEU A 255 -46.18 -23.15 -14.20
C LEU A 255 -47.31 -22.29 -14.78
N ASN A 256 -48.53 -22.81 -14.78
CA ASN A 256 -49.73 -22.05 -15.19
C ASN A 256 -50.23 -21.22 -14.01
N VAL A 257 -50.36 -19.93 -14.20
CA VAL A 257 -50.82 -18.98 -13.17
C VAL A 257 -51.99 -18.18 -13.73
N CYS A 258 -53.00 -17.95 -12.89
CA CYS A 258 -54.16 -17.13 -13.24
C CYS A 258 -54.48 -16.16 -12.12
N GLU A 259 -54.54 -14.88 -12.44
CA GLU A 259 -54.91 -13.81 -11.53
C GLU A 259 -56.26 -13.19 -11.91
N PHE A 260 -56.86 -12.53 -10.94
CA PHE A 260 -58.11 -11.80 -11.11
C PHE A 260 -57.92 -10.33 -10.79
N VAL A 261 -58.41 -9.47 -11.69
CA VAL A 261 -58.37 -8.02 -11.56
C VAL A 261 -59.80 -7.49 -11.57
N THR A 262 -60.14 -6.67 -10.58
CA THR A 262 -61.43 -5.98 -10.50
C THR A 262 -61.38 -4.62 -11.19
N SER A 263 -62.54 -4.06 -11.53
CA SER A 263 -62.63 -2.67 -11.96
C SER A 263 -62.26 -1.71 -10.82
N ASN A 264 -62.07 -0.44 -11.16
CA ASN A 264 -61.80 0.60 -10.18
C ASN A 264 -63.10 1.00 -9.48
N GLY A 265 -63.21 0.70 -8.17
CA GLY A 265 -64.44 0.90 -7.39
C GLY A 265 -65.60 -0.01 -7.81
N ASP A 266 -66.83 0.36 -7.48
CA ASP A 266 -68.06 -0.40 -7.82
C ASP A 266 -68.57 -0.13 -9.24
N SER A 267 -67.68 0.21 -10.18
CA SER A 267 -68.04 0.55 -11.57
C SER A 267 -68.03 -0.67 -12.50
N ASP A 268 -68.94 -0.71 -13.47
CA ASP A 268 -68.93 -1.70 -14.54
C ASP A 268 -67.66 -1.57 -15.39
N PHE A 269 -67.16 -2.68 -15.96
CA PHE A 269 -66.08 -2.60 -16.95
C PHE A 269 -66.53 -1.83 -18.20
N GLU A 270 -65.62 -1.00 -18.71
CA GLU A 270 -65.82 -0.21 -19.92
C GLU A 270 -65.76 -1.07 -21.18
N LYS A 271 -66.49 -0.64 -22.21
CA LYS A 271 -66.45 -1.30 -23.53
C LYS A 271 -65.21 -0.84 -24.28
N GLY A 272 -64.46 -1.79 -24.83
CA GLY A 272 -63.30 -1.50 -25.67
C GLY A 272 -62.15 -2.48 -25.48
N ARG A 273 -60.97 -2.04 -25.92
CA ARG A 273 -59.73 -2.80 -25.91
C ARG A 273 -59.00 -2.65 -24.58
N TYR A 274 -58.67 -3.78 -23.98
CA TYR A 274 -57.86 -3.89 -22.77
C TYR A 274 -56.48 -4.39 -23.14
N VAL A 275 -55.45 -3.86 -22.47
CA VAL A 275 -54.06 -4.32 -22.61
C VAL A 275 -53.61 -4.94 -21.29
N VAL A 276 -53.03 -6.12 -21.37
CA VAL A 276 -52.47 -6.84 -20.23
C VAL A 276 -50.97 -6.93 -20.41
N ASN A 277 -50.23 -6.42 -19.44
CA ASN A 277 -48.79 -6.50 -19.36
C ASN A 277 -48.39 -7.33 -18.14
N VAL A 278 -47.39 -8.21 -18.30
CA VAL A 278 -46.79 -8.95 -17.21
C VAL A 278 -45.33 -8.56 -17.11
N PHE A 279 -44.90 -8.19 -15.91
CA PHE A 279 -43.54 -7.77 -15.63
C PHE A 279 -42.88 -8.73 -14.63
N ASN A 280 -41.61 -9.04 -14.88
CA ASN A 280 -40.72 -9.58 -13.86
C ASN A 280 -39.85 -8.41 -13.37
N LYS A 281 -40.06 -7.98 -12.12
CA LYS A 281 -39.47 -6.74 -11.61
C LYS A 281 -39.76 -5.57 -12.57
N LYS A 282 -38.71 -4.96 -13.13
CA LYS A 282 -38.75 -3.83 -14.07
C LYS A 282 -38.96 -4.22 -15.53
N ASP A 283 -38.84 -5.51 -15.86
CA ASP A 283 -38.79 -5.99 -17.24
C ASP A 283 -40.16 -6.48 -17.70
N LEU A 284 -40.65 -5.91 -18.81
CA LEU A 284 -41.87 -6.38 -19.47
C LEU A 284 -41.60 -7.72 -20.15
N VAL A 285 -42.21 -8.79 -19.64
CA VAL A 285 -41.96 -10.16 -20.13
C VAL A 285 -43.04 -10.67 -21.08
N SER A 286 -44.24 -10.11 -21.02
CA SER A 286 -45.32 -10.45 -21.95
C SER A 286 -46.37 -9.36 -22.04
N THR A 287 -46.98 -9.23 -23.21
CA THR A 287 -48.10 -8.32 -23.45
C THR A 287 -49.17 -9.04 -24.28
N SER A 288 -50.43 -8.76 -23.98
CA SER A 288 -51.58 -9.35 -24.67
C SER A 288 -52.74 -8.36 -24.64
N GLU A 289 -53.68 -8.49 -25.56
CA GLU A 289 -54.86 -7.63 -25.61
C GLU A 289 -56.13 -8.44 -25.80
N PHE A 290 -57.23 -7.92 -25.25
CA PHE A 290 -58.55 -8.49 -25.44
C PHE A 290 -59.61 -7.39 -25.47
N THR A 291 -60.80 -7.69 -25.94
CA THR A 291 -61.88 -6.70 -26.09
C THR A 291 -63.11 -7.11 -25.31
N LEU A 292 -63.71 -6.16 -24.59
CA LEU A 292 -65.06 -6.29 -24.03
C LEU A 292 -66.05 -5.41 -24.84
N LYS A 293 -67.21 -5.98 -25.16
CA LYS A 293 -68.29 -5.42 -25.99
C LYS A 293 -69.48 -4.90 -25.19
#